data_AF-A0A3N0GKM0-F1
#
_entry.id   AF-A0A3N0GKM0-F1
#
_cell.length_a   1.000
_cell.length_b   1.000
_cell.length_c   1.000
_cell.angle_alpha   90.00
_cell.angle_beta   90.00
_cell.angle_gamma   90.00
#
_symmetry.space_group_name_H-M   'P 1'
#
loop_
_entity.id
_entity.type
_entity.pdbx_description
1 polymer ?
#
loop_
_entity_poly.entity_id
_entity_poly.type
_entity_poly.pdbx_seq_one_letter_code
_entity_poly.pdbx_strand_id
1 'polypeptide(L)'
;MPLGASSEVGRLRTVMLHRPGPELKRLTPRNNDKLLFDGIPWVSRAQDEHDAFAQALRDRDVEVLYLVDLLVETLATEETRTRAIDDVLESRHLGDTLRDYLRAALADHSPEALALVLTAGLRNDEVRGGFGLVTSLLAPDDFLVDPLPNLLFTRDSSVWIRDRVAITSLAMPARVRETQLTELIYTAHPRFAGTPTIHGAHHEHVEGGDVLLLSPGVVAVGVGERTTPAGVERFARHLFADDLAHTVLAVPIAQERATMHLDTVCTMVDVDKIVMYPNVADRLQAWTVTEPEPGVLDVASAEPFLVAAAKAMEIDTLHQIDTGLDPVTAEREQWDDGNNTLALAPRLAVAYERNVETNARLAEAGIEVVAIAGSELGSGRGGPRCMSCPISRDG
;
A
#
# COMPACT_ATOMS: atom_id res chain seq x y z
N MET A 1 9.78 20.11 -4.54
CA MET A 1 8.31 20.16 -4.59
C MET A 1 7.79 19.95 -3.18
N PRO A 2 6.69 20.60 -2.77
CA PRO A 2 6.08 20.32 -1.48
C PRO A 2 5.63 18.85 -1.43
N LEU A 3 5.87 18.19 -0.31
CA LEU A 3 5.38 16.83 -0.05
C LEU A 3 3.92 16.93 0.40
N GLY A 4 3.12 15.94 0.03
CA GLY A 4 1.76 15.79 0.52
C GLY A 4 0.68 15.56 -0.53
N ALA A 5 -0.47 15.04 -0.08
CA ALA A 5 -1.63 14.80 -0.92
C ALA A 5 -2.92 15.16 -0.17
N SER A 6 -3.83 15.88 -0.84
CA SER A 6 -5.14 16.26 -0.26
C SER A 6 -6.32 15.59 -0.97
N SER A 7 -6.07 14.86 -2.06
CA SER A 7 -7.07 14.14 -2.84
C SER A 7 -6.45 12.95 -3.57
N GLU A 8 -7.28 12.00 -4.01
CA GLU A 8 -6.86 10.88 -4.85
C GLU A 8 -6.53 11.30 -6.29
N VAL A 9 -7.16 12.37 -6.78
CA VAL A 9 -7.16 12.73 -8.22
C VAL A 9 -6.34 13.96 -8.56
N GLY A 10 -5.89 14.72 -7.56
CA GLY A 10 -4.95 15.82 -7.76
C GLY A 10 -3.73 15.38 -8.56
N ARG A 11 -3.20 16.27 -9.42
CA ARG A 11 -2.12 15.92 -10.34
C ARG A 11 -0.94 15.34 -9.57
N LEU A 12 -0.58 14.10 -9.88
CA LEU A 12 0.51 13.37 -9.26
C LEU A 12 1.84 14.03 -9.64
N ARG A 13 2.67 14.29 -8.64
CA ARG A 13 3.99 14.91 -8.80
C ARG A 13 5.12 13.97 -8.42
N THR A 14 4.98 13.26 -7.31
CA THR A 14 5.97 12.30 -6.82
C THR A 14 5.26 11.05 -6.32
N VAL A 15 5.79 9.88 -6.66
CA VAL A 15 5.28 8.58 -6.24
C VAL A 15 6.43 7.66 -5.84
N MET A 16 6.24 6.88 -4.78
CA MET A 16 7.14 5.79 -4.41
C MET A 16 6.60 4.48 -4.98
N LEU A 17 7.47 3.71 -5.62
CA LEU A 17 7.23 2.37 -6.14
C LEU A 17 8.27 1.40 -5.58
N HIS A 18 8.02 0.09 -5.70
CA HIS A 18 8.99 -0.95 -5.42
C HIS A 18 9.13 -1.87 -6.63
N ARG A 19 10.30 -1.82 -7.28
CA ARG A 19 10.55 -2.67 -8.44
C ARG A 19 10.68 -4.13 -7.99
N PRO A 20 9.92 -5.08 -8.59
CA PRO A 20 10.05 -6.51 -8.32
C PRO A 20 11.51 -7.00 -8.27
N GLY A 21 11.89 -7.65 -7.18
CA GLY A 21 13.26 -8.07 -6.90
C GLY A 21 13.41 -9.56 -6.54
N PRO A 22 14.57 -9.94 -5.97
CA PRO A 22 14.85 -11.32 -5.57
C PRO A 22 13.88 -11.90 -4.52
N GLU A 23 13.18 -11.07 -3.75
CA GLU A 23 12.12 -11.47 -2.83
C GLU A 23 11.02 -12.29 -3.53
N LEU A 24 10.63 -11.93 -4.75
CA LEU A 24 9.62 -12.69 -5.50
C LEU A 24 10.15 -14.05 -5.98
N LYS A 25 11.48 -14.19 -6.17
CA LYS A 25 12.11 -15.48 -6.53
C LYS A 25 12.12 -16.48 -5.34
N ARG A 26 11.81 -16.01 -4.13
CA ARG A 26 11.69 -16.85 -2.93
C ARG A 26 10.31 -17.50 -2.79
N LEU A 27 9.34 -17.07 -3.59
CA LEU A 27 8.00 -17.65 -3.62
C LEU A 27 8.04 -19.05 -4.23
N THR A 28 7.32 -19.97 -3.59
CA THR A 28 7.11 -21.34 -4.02
C THR A 28 5.65 -21.72 -3.76
N PRO A 29 5.12 -22.78 -4.39
CA PRO A 29 3.75 -23.22 -4.11
C PRO A 29 3.52 -23.65 -2.66
N ARG A 30 4.58 -23.86 -1.88
CA ARG A 30 4.50 -24.29 -0.47
C ARG A 30 4.42 -23.12 0.51
N ASN A 31 4.87 -21.92 0.12
CA ASN A 31 5.02 -20.79 1.04
C ASN A 31 4.24 -19.53 0.62
N ASN A 32 3.64 -19.50 -0.58
CA ASN A 32 2.94 -18.34 -1.13
C ASN A 32 1.77 -17.87 -0.24
N ASP A 33 0.94 -18.78 0.29
CA ASP A 33 -0.14 -18.47 1.23
C ASP A 33 0.40 -17.85 2.54
N LYS A 34 1.51 -18.38 3.08
CA LYS A 34 2.16 -17.85 4.30
C LYS A 34 2.74 -16.46 4.06
N LEU A 35 3.26 -16.22 2.86
CA LEU A 35 3.83 -14.95 2.44
C LEU A 35 2.79 -14.00 1.82
N LEU A 36 1.51 -14.37 1.87
CA LEU A 36 0.37 -13.57 1.44
C LEU A 36 0.49 -13.09 -0.02
N PHE A 37 0.94 -13.98 -0.90
CA PHE A 37 1.08 -13.69 -2.32
C PHE A 37 0.38 -14.79 -3.12
N ASP A 38 -0.64 -14.44 -3.92
CA ASP A 38 -1.52 -15.45 -4.52
C ASP A 38 -0.89 -16.22 -5.68
N GLY A 39 -0.05 -15.57 -6.48
CA GLY A 39 0.63 -16.16 -7.64
C GLY A 39 2.13 -16.42 -7.42
N ILE A 40 2.75 -17.11 -8.37
CA ILE A 40 4.22 -17.18 -8.46
C ILE A 40 4.60 -16.48 -9.76
N PRO A 41 5.06 -15.22 -9.70
CA PRO A 41 5.27 -14.42 -10.89
C PRO A 41 6.52 -14.87 -11.64
N TRP A 42 6.48 -14.75 -12.97
CA TRP A 42 7.68 -14.71 -13.78
C TRP A 42 8.41 -13.39 -13.54
N VAL A 43 9.34 -13.39 -12.57
CA VAL A 43 9.97 -12.18 -12.04
C VAL A 43 10.58 -11.26 -13.10
N SER A 44 11.25 -11.78 -14.13
CA SER A 44 11.81 -10.90 -15.18
C SER A 44 10.73 -10.24 -16.02
N ARG A 45 9.62 -10.93 -16.28
CA ARG A 45 8.49 -10.34 -16.98
C ARG A 45 7.75 -9.32 -16.10
N ALA A 46 7.58 -9.59 -14.80
CA ALA A 46 7.05 -8.63 -13.83
C ALA A 46 7.92 -7.36 -13.77
N GLN A 47 9.24 -7.51 -13.86
CA GLN A 47 10.18 -6.39 -13.95
C GLN A 47 9.97 -5.55 -15.22
N ASP A 48 9.85 -6.18 -16.40
CA ASP A 48 9.58 -5.47 -17.65
C ASP A 48 8.25 -4.70 -17.59
N GLU A 49 7.20 -5.32 -17.03
CA GLU A 49 5.88 -4.69 -16.85
C GLU A 49 5.96 -3.51 -15.87
N HIS A 50 6.66 -3.67 -14.75
CA HIS A 50 6.84 -2.61 -13.75
C HIS A 50 7.68 -1.46 -14.30
N ASP A 51 8.72 -1.75 -15.10
CA ASP A 51 9.55 -0.73 -15.72
C ASP A 51 8.75 0.08 -16.74
N ALA A 52 7.87 -0.58 -17.52
CA ALA A 52 6.93 0.10 -18.42
C ALA A 52 5.93 0.97 -17.64
N PHE A 53 5.40 0.49 -16.50
CA PHE A 53 4.54 1.29 -15.63
C PHE A 53 5.26 2.54 -15.11
N ALA A 54 6.45 2.38 -14.55
CA ALA A 54 7.27 3.49 -14.07
C ALA A 54 7.60 4.48 -15.20
N GLN A 55 7.85 4.00 -16.41
CA GLN A 55 8.08 4.88 -17.57
C GLN A 55 6.82 5.66 -17.95
N ALA A 56 5.65 5.03 -17.96
CA ALA A 56 4.39 5.71 -18.27
C ALA A 56 4.05 6.86 -17.30
N LEU A 57 4.51 6.76 -16.05
CA LEU A 57 4.46 7.82 -15.04
C LEU A 57 5.47 8.94 -15.35
N ARG A 58 6.73 8.59 -15.64
CA ARG A 58 7.78 9.56 -15.98
C ARG A 58 7.46 10.37 -17.24
N ASP A 59 6.88 9.72 -18.25
CA ASP A 59 6.41 10.37 -19.49
C ASP A 59 5.32 11.44 -19.24
N ARG A 60 4.74 11.45 -18.03
CA ARG A 60 3.72 12.40 -17.57
C ARG A 60 4.25 13.33 -16.47
N ASP A 61 5.57 13.50 -16.41
CA ASP A 61 6.28 14.38 -15.48
C ASP A 61 6.10 14.01 -13.99
N VAL A 62 5.84 12.73 -13.70
CA VAL A 62 5.82 12.21 -12.32
C VAL A 62 7.23 11.76 -11.94
N GLU A 63 7.74 12.28 -10.82
CA GLU A 63 8.96 11.79 -10.17
C GLU A 63 8.69 10.42 -9.55
N VAL A 64 9.40 9.40 -10.03
CA VAL A 64 9.31 8.02 -9.50
C VAL A 64 10.49 7.76 -8.58
N LEU A 65 10.22 7.54 -7.30
CA LEU A 65 11.19 7.10 -6.30
C LEU A 65 11.06 5.59 -6.10
N TYR A 66 12.18 4.88 -5.97
CA TYR A 66 12.16 3.45 -5.62
C TYR A 66 12.43 3.26 -4.13
N LEU A 67 11.59 2.44 -3.48
CA LEU A 67 11.71 2.10 -2.07
C LEU A 67 13.10 1.55 -1.72
N VAL A 68 13.64 0.66 -2.54
CA VAL A 68 14.97 0.06 -2.30
C VAL A 68 16.08 1.10 -2.43
N ASP A 69 16.00 2.01 -3.39
CA ASP A 69 17.02 3.07 -3.56
C ASP A 69 17.00 3.99 -2.33
N LEU A 70 15.81 4.39 -1.88
CA LEU A 70 15.63 5.16 -0.64
C LEU A 70 16.12 4.38 0.60
N LEU A 71 15.92 3.07 0.64
CA LEU A 71 16.41 2.24 1.74
C LEU A 71 17.94 2.18 1.76
N VAL A 72 18.58 1.97 0.61
CA VAL A 72 20.04 1.95 0.47
C VAL A 72 20.65 3.28 0.92
N GLU A 73 20.08 4.40 0.47
CA GLU A 73 20.51 5.75 0.89
C GLU A 73 20.32 5.95 2.40
N THR A 74 19.19 5.49 2.96
CA THR A 74 18.93 5.54 4.40
C THR A 74 19.97 4.75 5.21
N LEU A 75 20.41 3.60 4.71
CA LEU A 75 21.38 2.71 5.35
C LEU A 75 22.84 3.18 5.23
N ALA A 76 23.08 4.42 4.78
CA ALA A 76 24.42 4.98 4.69
C ALA A 76 25.07 5.29 6.05
N THR A 77 24.31 5.38 7.14
CA THR A 77 24.82 5.71 8.48
C THR A 77 24.83 4.49 9.40
N GLU A 78 25.77 4.45 10.36
CA GLU A 78 25.86 3.36 11.34
C GLU A 78 24.61 3.26 12.22
N GLU A 79 24.00 4.40 12.56
CA GLU A 79 22.79 4.47 13.38
C GLU A 79 21.60 3.78 12.71
N THR A 80 21.30 4.12 11.45
CA THR A 80 20.17 3.54 10.72
C THR A 80 20.40 2.07 10.39
N ARG A 81 21.63 1.69 10.07
CA ARG A 81 22.02 0.28 9.89
C ARG A 81 21.80 -0.53 11.17
N THR A 82 22.23 0.00 12.31
CA THR A 82 22.07 -0.67 13.60
C THR A 82 20.59 -0.87 13.92
N ARG A 83 19.76 0.17 13.75
CA ARG A 83 18.31 0.07 13.91
C ARG A 83 17.70 -0.99 12.99
N ALA A 84 18.03 -0.96 11.69
CA ALA A 84 17.49 -1.92 10.73
C ALA A 84 17.87 -3.38 11.06
N ILE A 85 19.11 -3.59 11.54
CA ILE A 85 19.60 -4.90 11.99
C ILE A 85 18.89 -5.33 13.27
N ASP A 86 18.69 -4.42 14.23
CA ASP A 86 17.94 -4.71 15.45
C ASP A 86 16.51 -5.16 15.16
N ASP A 87 15.80 -4.40 14.32
CA ASP A 87 14.41 -4.64 13.97
C ASP A 87 14.24 -6.01 13.28
N VAL A 88 15.07 -6.33 12.27
CA VAL A 88 14.97 -7.63 11.57
C VAL A 88 15.34 -8.81 12.47
N LEU A 89 16.24 -8.60 13.42
CA LEU A 89 16.68 -9.63 14.33
C LEU A 89 15.80 -9.77 15.57
N GLU A 90 14.78 -8.93 15.76
CA GLU A 90 13.91 -8.94 16.94
C GLU A 90 13.24 -10.31 17.15
N SER A 91 12.94 -11.00 16.06
CA SER A 91 12.14 -12.23 16.08
C SER A 91 12.75 -13.35 16.94
N ARG A 92 11.88 -13.96 17.75
CA ARG A 92 12.25 -14.95 18.78
C ARG A 92 12.65 -16.31 18.19
N HIS A 93 12.39 -16.56 16.90
CA HIS A 93 12.74 -17.83 16.23
C HIS A 93 14.25 -18.00 16.01
N LEU A 94 15.01 -16.89 15.99
CA LEU A 94 16.46 -16.95 15.78
C LEU A 94 17.20 -17.54 16.98
N GLY A 95 16.73 -17.30 18.20
CA GLY A 95 17.51 -17.57 19.42
C GLY A 95 18.79 -16.73 19.52
N ASP A 96 19.44 -16.75 20.68
CA ASP A 96 20.53 -15.81 20.99
C ASP A 96 21.79 -16.08 20.15
N THR A 97 22.20 -17.35 20.02
CA THR A 97 23.43 -17.72 19.28
C THR A 97 23.40 -17.30 17.82
N LEU A 98 22.28 -17.54 17.14
CA LEU A 98 22.15 -17.15 15.73
C LEU A 98 21.97 -15.64 15.61
N ARG A 99 21.22 -15.00 16.52
CA ARG A 99 21.05 -13.55 16.55
C ARG A 99 22.38 -12.82 16.66
N ASP A 100 23.26 -13.23 17.58
CA ASP A 100 24.59 -12.63 17.75
C ASP A 100 25.46 -12.80 16.51
N TYR A 101 25.43 -13.99 15.90
CA TYR A 101 26.13 -14.26 14.65
C TYR A 101 25.61 -13.37 13.51
N LEU A 102 24.29 -13.33 13.29
CA LEU A 102 23.68 -12.55 12.23
C LEU A 102 23.92 -11.06 12.43
N ARG A 103 23.88 -10.57 13.67
CA ARG A 103 24.19 -9.17 13.99
C ARG A 103 25.58 -8.79 13.51
N ALA A 104 26.60 -9.59 13.85
CA ALA A 104 27.96 -9.35 13.40
C ALA A 104 28.09 -9.46 11.87
N ALA A 105 27.50 -10.50 11.28
CA ALA A 105 27.56 -10.71 9.83
C ALA A 105 26.89 -9.58 9.04
N LEU A 106 25.70 -9.12 9.45
CA LEU A 106 24.96 -8.04 8.81
C LEU A 106 25.62 -6.67 9.01
N ALA A 107 26.28 -6.45 10.16
CA ALA A 107 27.02 -5.23 10.41
C ALA A 107 28.17 -5.00 9.42
N ASP A 108 28.74 -6.05 8.84
CA ASP A 108 29.81 -5.98 7.83
C ASP A 108 29.31 -5.75 6.39
N HIS A 109 27.99 -5.79 6.14
CA HIS A 109 27.44 -5.65 4.79
C HIS A 109 27.55 -4.20 4.26
N SER A 110 27.67 -4.03 2.94
CA SER A 110 27.41 -2.70 2.34
C SER A 110 25.92 -2.33 2.49
N PRO A 111 25.55 -1.05 2.39
CA PRO A 111 24.14 -0.64 2.39
C PRO A 111 23.26 -1.42 1.41
N GLU A 112 23.77 -1.68 0.20
CA GLU A 112 23.09 -2.46 -0.85
C GLU A 112 22.91 -3.92 -0.45
N ALA A 113 23.95 -4.54 0.11
CA ALA A 113 23.89 -5.93 0.54
C ALA A 113 22.96 -6.10 1.75
N LEU A 114 22.94 -5.14 2.67
CA LEU A 114 22.02 -5.13 3.81
C LEU A 114 20.57 -4.93 3.35
N ALA A 115 20.31 -3.95 2.47
CA ALA A 115 18.98 -3.73 1.89
C ALA A 115 18.47 -4.98 1.16
N LEU A 116 19.34 -5.69 0.45
CA LEU A 116 18.99 -6.96 -0.21
C LEU A 116 18.55 -8.01 0.82
N VAL A 117 19.26 -8.19 1.94
CA VAL A 117 18.85 -9.15 2.98
C VAL A 117 17.53 -8.73 3.63
N LEU A 118 17.37 -7.44 3.92
CA LEU A 118 16.16 -6.91 4.55
C LEU A 118 14.91 -7.09 3.68
N THR A 119 15.05 -7.07 2.35
CA THR A 119 13.94 -7.18 1.40
C THR A 119 13.76 -8.62 0.88
N ALA A 120 14.82 -9.24 0.38
CA ALA A 120 14.80 -10.57 -0.23
C ALA A 120 14.92 -11.74 0.75
N GLY A 121 15.15 -11.45 2.03
CA GLY A 121 15.32 -12.47 3.07
C GLY A 121 16.64 -13.23 2.96
N LEU A 122 16.83 -14.13 3.93
CA LEU A 122 18.03 -14.95 4.09
C LEU A 122 17.62 -16.37 4.49
N ARG A 123 18.01 -17.36 3.70
CA ARG A 123 17.81 -18.78 4.01
C ARG A 123 18.91 -19.32 4.90
N ASN A 124 18.60 -20.42 5.58
CA ASN A 124 19.52 -21.14 6.42
C ASN A 124 20.76 -21.63 5.64
N ASP A 125 20.59 -22.09 4.40
CA ASP A 125 21.69 -22.55 3.54
C ASP A 125 22.61 -21.43 3.01
N GLU A 126 22.20 -20.17 3.13
CA GLU A 126 22.98 -19.00 2.71
C GLU A 126 23.92 -18.52 3.82
N VAL A 127 23.75 -18.99 5.05
CA VAL A 127 24.60 -18.66 6.19
C VAL A 127 25.81 -19.59 6.26
N ARG A 128 27.00 -19.00 6.12
CA ARG A 128 28.29 -19.71 6.24
C ARG A 128 28.86 -19.54 7.66
N GLY A 129 28.24 -20.18 8.64
CA GLY A 129 28.64 -20.11 10.05
C GLY A 129 27.45 -20.24 11.01
N GLY A 130 27.60 -19.76 12.25
CA GLY A 130 26.48 -19.71 13.19
C GLY A 130 25.98 -21.07 13.67
N PHE A 131 26.88 -22.05 13.88
CA PHE A 131 26.56 -23.41 14.30
C PHE A 131 25.89 -23.46 15.68
N GLY A 132 24.60 -23.18 15.70
CA GLY A 132 23.73 -23.26 16.86
C GLY A 132 22.65 -24.32 16.67
N LEU A 133 21.85 -24.55 17.71
CA LEU A 133 20.74 -25.50 17.65
C LEU A 133 19.75 -25.15 16.54
N VAL A 134 19.50 -23.84 16.33
CA VAL A 134 18.55 -23.33 15.34
C VAL A 134 18.97 -23.69 13.92
N THR A 135 20.17 -23.28 13.47
CA THR A 135 20.63 -23.60 12.10
C THR A 135 20.79 -25.09 11.85
N SER A 136 21.09 -25.88 12.90
CA SER A 136 21.28 -27.33 12.80
C SER A 136 19.97 -28.11 12.68
N LEU A 137 18.86 -27.57 13.19
CA LEU A 137 17.55 -28.23 13.16
C LEU A 137 16.61 -27.68 12.08
N LEU A 138 16.80 -26.44 11.63
CA LEU A 138 16.08 -25.88 10.49
C LEU A 138 16.49 -26.56 9.18
N ALA A 139 15.54 -26.66 8.25
CA ALA A 139 15.83 -27.15 6.91
C ALA A 139 16.76 -26.16 6.17
N PRO A 140 17.52 -26.62 5.16
CA PRO A 140 18.35 -25.72 4.36
C PRO A 140 17.56 -24.58 3.68
N ASP A 141 16.33 -24.85 3.25
CA ASP A 141 15.46 -23.89 2.55
C ASP A 141 14.60 -23.02 3.49
N ASP A 142 14.68 -23.20 4.81
CA ASP A 142 13.98 -22.36 5.77
C ASP A 142 14.56 -20.95 5.84
N PHE A 143 13.69 -19.95 6.00
CA PHE A 143 14.10 -18.56 6.14
C PHE A 143 14.49 -18.24 7.59
N LEU A 144 15.69 -17.69 7.74
CA LEU A 144 16.12 -17.02 8.96
C LEU A 144 15.56 -15.60 8.99
N VAL A 145 15.58 -14.94 7.82
CA VAL A 145 14.90 -13.68 7.56
C VAL A 145 13.91 -13.93 6.42
N ASP A 146 12.61 -13.79 6.70
CA ASP A 146 11.58 -14.00 5.67
C ASP A 146 11.70 -12.96 4.54
N PRO A 147 11.42 -13.31 3.27
CA PRO A 147 11.33 -12.34 2.17
C PRO A 147 10.06 -11.49 2.30
N LEU A 148 10.07 -10.29 1.72
CA LEU A 148 8.94 -9.35 1.73
C LEU A 148 8.36 -9.14 0.32
N PRO A 149 7.68 -10.14 -0.27
CA PRO A 149 7.18 -10.07 -1.64
C PRO A 149 6.13 -8.96 -1.84
N ASN A 150 5.37 -8.61 -0.79
CA ASN A 150 4.35 -7.57 -0.84
C ASN A 150 4.92 -6.14 -0.78
N LEU A 151 6.24 -5.95 -0.70
CA LEU A 151 6.84 -4.63 -0.93
C LEU A 151 6.45 -4.06 -2.30
N LEU A 152 6.10 -4.92 -3.27
CA LEU A 152 5.48 -4.52 -4.54
C LEU A 152 4.29 -3.56 -4.34
N PHE A 153 3.51 -3.76 -3.28
CA PHE A 153 2.32 -2.98 -2.95
C PHE A 153 2.64 -1.86 -1.95
N THR A 154 3.39 -0.86 -2.43
CA THR A 154 3.83 0.28 -1.60
C THR A 154 2.69 1.11 -1.00
N ARG A 155 1.46 0.96 -1.51
CA ARG A 155 0.26 1.59 -0.98
C ARG A 155 0.02 1.27 0.48
N ASP A 156 0.25 0.04 0.89
CA ASP A 156 -0.30 -0.45 2.16
C ASP A 156 0.46 0.07 3.36
N SER A 157 1.79 0.21 3.25
CA SER A 157 2.71 0.56 4.34
C SER A 157 2.78 2.06 4.65
N SER A 158 2.23 2.92 3.79
CA SER A 158 2.12 4.36 4.09
C SER A 158 1.11 5.12 3.23
N VAL A 159 0.55 6.18 3.82
CA VAL A 159 -0.36 7.13 3.14
C VAL A 159 0.05 8.55 3.46
N TRP A 160 0.08 9.43 2.46
CA TRP A 160 0.30 10.86 2.65
C TRP A 160 -1.02 11.60 2.76
N ILE A 161 -1.18 12.44 3.78
CA ILE A 161 -2.35 13.30 4.00
C ILE A 161 -1.86 14.71 4.31
N ARG A 162 -2.13 15.64 3.39
CA ARG A 162 -1.50 16.96 3.33
C ARG A 162 0.01 16.79 3.55
N ASP A 163 0.65 17.67 4.31
CA ASP A 163 2.08 17.66 4.61
C ASP A 163 2.48 16.65 5.71
N ARG A 164 1.73 15.56 5.88
CA ARG A 164 1.97 14.50 6.88
C ARG A 164 1.99 13.12 6.24
N VAL A 165 2.71 12.20 6.87
CA VAL A 165 2.72 10.79 6.49
C VAL A 165 2.15 9.91 7.60
N ALA A 166 1.20 9.05 7.24
CA ALA A 166 0.75 7.95 8.07
C ALA A 166 1.62 6.73 7.75
N ILE A 167 2.44 6.31 8.71
CA ILE A 167 3.11 5.01 8.67
C ILE A 167 2.10 4.01 9.23
N THR A 168 1.59 3.16 8.36
CA THR A 168 0.41 2.32 8.65
C THR A 168 0.77 1.10 9.49
N SER A 169 -0.17 0.64 10.32
CA SER A 169 0.01 -0.53 11.18
C SER A 169 -0.62 -1.73 10.49
N LEU A 170 0.21 -2.52 9.80
CA LEU A 170 -0.25 -3.70 9.04
C LEU A 170 -0.69 -4.82 9.99
N ALA A 171 -1.85 -5.43 9.70
CA ALA A 171 -2.45 -6.43 10.58
C ALA A 171 -1.76 -7.79 10.50
N MET A 172 -1.17 -8.10 9.34
CA MET A 172 -0.63 -9.42 9.05
C MET A 172 0.83 -9.54 9.48
N PRO A 173 1.20 -10.52 10.34
CA PRO A 173 2.57 -10.65 10.85
C PRO A 173 3.65 -10.75 9.76
N ALA A 174 3.34 -11.39 8.62
CA ALA A 174 4.25 -11.53 7.49
C ALA A 174 4.64 -10.18 6.85
N ARG A 175 3.83 -9.13 7.05
CA ARG A 175 4.02 -7.81 6.43
C ARG A 175 4.55 -6.74 7.37
N VAL A 176 4.56 -6.97 8.69
CA VAL A 176 4.98 -5.97 9.70
C VAL A 176 6.33 -5.32 9.37
N ARG A 177 7.27 -6.10 8.83
CA ARG A 177 8.60 -5.62 8.44
C ARG A 177 8.59 -4.62 7.28
N GLU A 178 7.57 -4.65 6.42
CA GLU A 178 7.40 -3.65 5.35
C GLU A 178 7.23 -2.25 5.94
N THR A 179 6.42 -2.13 7.00
CA THR A 179 6.24 -0.88 7.73
C THR A 179 7.52 -0.46 8.45
N GLN A 180 8.29 -1.38 9.05
CA GLN A 180 9.56 -1.04 9.70
C GLN A 180 10.56 -0.40 8.73
N LEU A 181 10.69 -0.96 7.52
CA LEU A 181 11.55 -0.39 6.47
C LEU A 181 11.02 0.97 6.00
N THR A 182 9.71 1.09 5.82
CA THR A 182 9.05 2.33 5.41
C THR A 182 9.20 3.44 6.46
N GLU A 183 9.07 3.10 7.75
CA GLU A 183 9.31 4.01 8.87
C GLU A 183 10.76 4.48 8.91
N LEU A 184 11.71 3.57 8.76
CA LEU A 184 13.13 3.92 8.72
C LEU A 184 13.42 4.93 7.61
N ILE A 185 12.86 4.72 6.41
CA ILE A 185 12.98 5.64 5.28
C ILE A 185 12.39 7.01 5.63
N TYR A 186 11.13 7.09 6.07
CA TYR A 186 10.50 8.41 6.31
C TYR A 186 11.10 9.16 7.50
N THR A 187 11.62 8.45 8.50
CA THR A 187 12.18 9.09 9.71
C THR A 187 13.66 9.44 9.61
N ALA A 188 14.43 8.79 8.73
CA ALA A 188 15.88 8.98 8.64
C ALA A 188 16.41 9.43 7.27
N HIS A 189 15.67 9.22 6.18
CA HIS A 189 16.15 9.60 4.86
C HIS A 189 16.14 11.14 4.68
N PRO A 190 17.23 11.77 4.17
CA PRO A 190 17.30 13.22 4.00
C PRO A 190 16.17 13.83 3.16
N ARG A 191 15.61 13.08 2.20
CA ARG A 191 14.47 13.49 1.36
C ARG A 191 13.22 13.84 2.17
N PHE A 192 13.01 13.18 3.31
CA PHE A 192 11.83 13.29 4.16
C PHE A 192 12.13 13.97 5.50
N ALA A 193 13.31 14.58 5.63
CA ALA A 193 13.71 15.26 6.85
C ALA A 193 12.71 16.36 7.21
N GLY A 194 12.18 16.27 8.44
CA GLY A 194 11.19 17.22 8.96
C GLY A 194 9.75 16.92 8.56
N THR A 195 9.46 15.84 7.82
CA THR A 195 8.10 15.37 7.60
C THR A 195 7.51 14.83 8.91
N PRO A 196 6.41 15.41 9.43
CA PRO A 196 5.79 14.90 10.63
C PRO A 196 4.91 13.68 10.31
N THR A 197 4.91 12.72 11.23
CA THR A 197 4.11 11.50 11.16
C THR A 197 2.77 11.68 11.89
N ILE A 198 1.68 11.15 11.35
CA ILE A 198 0.33 11.24 11.95
C ILE A 198 -0.21 9.90 12.47
N HIS A 199 0.38 8.79 12.04
CA HIS A 199 0.11 7.44 12.54
C HIS A 199 1.43 6.67 12.58
N GLY A 200 1.47 5.56 13.31
CA GLY A 200 2.69 4.76 13.44
C GLY A 200 2.44 3.26 13.51
N ALA A 201 3.48 2.49 13.17
CA ALA A 201 3.48 1.03 13.05
C ALA A 201 2.97 0.28 14.30
N HIS A 202 3.06 0.90 15.47
CA HIS A 202 2.72 0.29 16.76
C HIS A 202 1.32 0.65 17.27
N HIS A 203 0.56 1.43 16.51
CA HIS A 203 -0.84 1.76 16.81
C HIS A 203 -1.81 0.67 16.33
N GLU A 204 -3.09 0.88 16.59
CA GLU A 204 -4.19 0.07 16.06
C GLU A 204 -4.12 -0.04 14.53
N HIS A 205 -4.54 -1.21 14.02
CA HIS A 205 -4.32 -1.58 12.63
C HIS A 205 -5.13 -0.75 11.64
N VAL A 206 -4.42 -0.16 10.70
CA VAL A 206 -4.89 0.60 9.55
C VAL A 206 -3.92 0.28 8.42
N GLU A 207 -4.41 -0.10 7.24
CA GLU A 207 -3.60 -0.32 6.04
C GLU A 207 -3.93 0.73 4.97
N GLY A 208 -2.95 1.14 4.17
CA GLY A 208 -3.11 2.25 3.23
C GLY A 208 -4.06 1.98 2.06
N GLY A 209 -4.27 0.71 1.69
CA GLY A 209 -5.30 0.31 0.73
C GLY A 209 -6.72 0.69 1.17
N ASP A 210 -6.96 0.80 2.48
CA ASP A 210 -8.28 1.20 3.00
C ASP A 210 -8.50 2.70 3.04
N VAL A 211 -7.45 3.52 2.89
CA VAL A 211 -7.54 4.98 3.01
C VAL A 211 -7.68 5.62 1.62
N LEU A 212 -8.77 6.34 1.41
CA LEU A 212 -9.05 7.12 0.21
C LEU A 212 -9.25 8.60 0.57
N LEU A 213 -8.48 9.48 -0.08
CA LEU A 213 -8.66 10.93 0.03
C LEU A 213 -9.70 11.41 -0.99
N LEU A 214 -10.97 11.44 -0.59
CA LEU A 214 -12.07 11.74 -1.52
C LEU A 214 -12.02 13.18 -2.02
N SER A 215 -11.78 14.12 -1.12
CA SER A 215 -11.58 15.54 -1.39
C SER A 215 -10.80 16.19 -0.24
N PRO A 216 -10.30 17.43 -0.38
CA PRO A 216 -9.60 18.10 0.72
C PRO A 216 -10.46 18.12 2.00
N GLY A 217 -9.99 17.43 3.04
CA GLY A 217 -10.68 17.36 4.33
C GLY A 217 -11.66 16.19 4.51
N VAL A 218 -11.89 15.38 3.46
CA VAL A 218 -12.81 14.23 3.49
C VAL A 218 -12.05 12.94 3.17
N VAL A 219 -12.04 12.02 4.13
CA VAL A 219 -11.32 10.75 4.03
C VAL A 219 -12.29 9.59 4.16
N ALA A 220 -12.25 8.61 3.27
CA ALA A 220 -12.93 7.33 3.46
C ALA A 220 -11.92 6.28 3.94
N VAL A 221 -12.34 5.46 4.90
CA VAL A 221 -11.52 4.41 5.50
C VAL A 221 -12.28 3.09 5.52
N GLY A 222 -11.79 2.10 4.80
CA GLY A 222 -12.29 0.72 4.85
C GLY A 222 -12.17 0.11 6.24
N VAL A 223 -13.16 -0.69 6.66
CA VAL A 223 -13.16 -1.40 7.95
C VAL A 223 -13.35 -2.91 7.71
N GLY A 224 -12.40 -3.71 8.20
CA GLY A 224 -12.36 -5.17 8.02
C GLY A 224 -11.27 -5.86 8.88
N GLU A 225 -10.73 -6.97 8.38
CA GLU A 225 -9.61 -7.76 8.94
C GLU A 225 -8.29 -6.97 8.94
N ARG A 226 -8.08 -6.12 7.92
CA ARG A 226 -6.83 -5.34 7.71
C ARG A 226 -6.83 -4.02 8.46
N THR A 227 -7.93 -3.27 8.37
CA THR A 227 -8.14 -2.04 9.12
C THR A 227 -9.27 -2.24 10.12
N THR A 228 -8.94 -2.19 11.41
CA THR A 228 -9.90 -2.49 12.49
C THR A 228 -10.77 -1.27 12.82
N PRO A 229 -11.96 -1.45 13.43
CA PRO A 229 -12.76 -0.31 13.92
C PRO A 229 -11.99 0.61 14.87
N ALA A 230 -11.17 0.04 15.77
CA ALA A 230 -10.31 0.80 16.67
C ALA A 230 -9.19 1.54 15.91
N GLY A 231 -8.68 0.95 14.83
CA GLY A 231 -7.75 1.59 13.90
C GLY A 231 -8.36 2.82 13.24
N VAL A 232 -9.57 2.70 12.70
CA VAL A 232 -10.29 3.85 12.11
C VAL A 232 -10.57 4.93 13.14
N GLU A 233 -11.00 4.56 14.34
CA GLU A 233 -11.23 5.54 15.41
C GLU A 233 -9.93 6.29 15.76
N ARG A 234 -8.82 5.56 15.98
CA ARG A 234 -7.52 6.14 16.28
C ARG A 234 -7.07 7.10 15.19
N PHE A 235 -7.15 6.65 13.94
CA PHE A 235 -6.73 7.42 12.78
C PHE A 235 -7.58 8.67 12.58
N ALA A 236 -8.91 8.57 12.72
CA ALA A 236 -9.80 9.72 12.65
C ALA A 236 -9.45 10.77 13.70
N ARG A 237 -9.19 10.36 14.95
CA ARG A 237 -8.73 11.27 16.02
C ARG A 237 -7.44 11.99 15.67
N HIS A 238 -6.47 11.29 15.07
CA HIS A 238 -5.22 11.90 14.61
C HIS A 238 -5.47 12.92 13.49
N LEU A 239 -6.33 12.59 12.53
CA LEU A 239 -6.69 13.49 11.43
C LEU A 239 -7.39 14.77 11.93
N PHE A 240 -8.32 14.65 12.89
CA PHE A 240 -9.03 15.81 13.44
C PHE A 240 -8.13 16.68 14.32
N ALA A 241 -7.31 16.07 15.19
CA ALA A 241 -6.41 16.79 16.09
C ALA A 241 -5.40 17.68 15.34
N ASP A 242 -4.98 17.26 14.14
CA ASP A 242 -4.02 17.98 13.30
C ASP A 242 -4.69 18.82 12.18
N ASP A 243 -6.02 18.97 12.19
CA ASP A 243 -6.80 19.72 11.17
C ASP A 243 -6.53 19.22 9.73
N LEU A 244 -6.39 17.90 9.58
CA LEU A 244 -6.13 17.23 8.30
C LEU A 244 -7.41 16.77 7.61
N ALA A 245 -8.45 16.51 8.39
CA ALA A 245 -9.79 16.19 7.92
C ALA A 245 -10.84 16.90 8.78
N HIS A 246 -12.02 17.16 8.21
CA HIS A 246 -13.23 17.53 8.95
C HIS A 246 -14.27 16.40 8.94
N THR A 247 -14.11 15.41 8.06
CA THR A 247 -15.02 14.26 7.98
C THR A 247 -14.25 12.99 7.62
N VAL A 248 -14.52 11.92 8.38
CA VAL A 248 -14.05 10.56 8.07
C VAL A 248 -15.26 9.67 7.83
N LEU A 249 -15.29 8.97 6.71
CA LEU A 249 -16.30 7.97 6.38
C LEU A 249 -15.75 6.59 6.72
N ALA A 250 -16.26 5.95 7.78
CA ALA A 250 -15.92 4.58 8.09
C ALA A 250 -16.79 3.64 7.24
N VAL A 251 -16.15 2.79 6.42
CA VAL A 251 -16.81 1.98 5.38
C VAL A 251 -16.54 0.49 5.63
N PRO A 252 -17.44 -0.23 6.30
CA PRO A 252 -17.33 -1.67 6.44
C PRO A 252 -17.32 -2.37 5.10
N ILE A 253 -16.30 -3.20 4.89
CA ILE A 253 -16.14 -4.02 3.69
C ILE A 253 -16.23 -5.50 4.06
N ALA A 254 -16.98 -6.26 3.28
CA ALA A 254 -16.95 -7.72 3.36
C ALA A 254 -15.65 -8.19 2.71
N GLN A 255 -14.68 -8.58 3.53
CA GLN A 255 -13.39 -9.02 3.04
C GLN A 255 -13.46 -10.48 2.61
N GLU A 256 -13.25 -10.67 1.32
CA GLU A 256 -13.06 -11.96 0.67
C GLU A 256 -11.70 -11.95 -0.02
N ARG A 257 -11.27 -13.10 -0.55
CA ARG A 257 -9.96 -13.23 -1.22
C ARG A 257 -9.74 -12.24 -2.38
N ALA A 258 -10.80 -11.70 -2.98
CA ALA A 258 -10.76 -10.71 -4.07
C ALA A 258 -11.08 -9.26 -3.63
N THR A 259 -11.34 -9.03 -2.35
CA THR A 259 -11.70 -7.72 -1.77
C THR A 259 -10.96 -7.51 -0.44
N MET A 260 -9.65 -7.27 -0.52
CA MET A 260 -8.81 -7.12 0.68
C MET A 260 -8.91 -5.74 1.31
N HIS A 261 -9.14 -4.69 0.52
CA HIS A 261 -9.18 -3.30 0.97
C HIS A 261 -10.24 -2.48 0.24
N LEU A 262 -10.58 -1.30 0.74
CA LEU A 262 -11.55 -0.40 0.12
C LEU A 262 -11.16 -0.04 -1.32
N ASP A 263 -9.87 0.16 -1.61
CA ASP A 263 -9.40 0.52 -2.96
C ASP A 263 -9.46 -0.62 -3.99
N THR A 264 -9.64 -1.85 -3.55
CA THR A 264 -9.96 -2.98 -4.44
C THR A 264 -11.43 -2.97 -4.85
N VAL A 265 -12.26 -2.23 -4.12
CA VAL A 265 -13.70 -2.11 -4.35
C VAL A 265 -14.04 -0.83 -5.09
N CYS A 266 -13.39 0.29 -4.76
CA CYS A 266 -13.63 1.56 -5.41
C CYS A 266 -12.41 2.49 -5.44
N THR A 267 -12.27 3.28 -6.50
CA THR A 267 -11.21 4.29 -6.63
C THR A 267 -11.70 5.55 -7.33
N MET A 268 -11.26 6.73 -6.86
CA MET A 268 -11.58 8.01 -7.49
C MET A 268 -10.76 8.19 -8.78
N VAL A 269 -11.41 8.63 -9.86
CA VAL A 269 -10.77 8.87 -11.18
C VAL A 269 -11.01 10.28 -11.72
N ASP A 270 -11.94 11.02 -11.12
CA ASP A 270 -12.18 12.45 -11.36
C ASP A 270 -12.64 13.11 -10.05
N VAL A 271 -12.82 14.43 -10.04
CA VAL A 271 -13.28 15.19 -8.87
C VAL A 271 -14.68 14.78 -8.38
N ASP A 272 -15.48 14.19 -9.26
CA ASP A 272 -16.86 13.77 -9.03
C ASP A 272 -17.16 12.36 -9.57
N LYS A 273 -16.13 11.57 -9.92
CA LYS A 273 -16.31 10.21 -10.47
C LYS A 273 -15.47 9.17 -9.72
N ILE A 274 -16.13 8.06 -9.45
CA ILE A 274 -15.56 6.91 -8.75
C ILE A 274 -15.84 5.63 -9.54
N VAL A 275 -14.81 4.81 -9.74
CA VAL A 275 -14.96 3.45 -10.28
C VAL A 275 -15.38 2.56 -9.12
N MET A 276 -16.41 1.73 -9.31
CA MET A 276 -16.87 0.81 -8.27
C MET A 276 -17.17 -0.58 -8.81
N TYR A 277 -16.87 -1.58 -7.99
CA TYR A 277 -17.26 -2.95 -8.24
C TYR A 277 -18.79 -3.11 -8.10
N PRO A 278 -19.52 -3.47 -9.17
CA PRO A 278 -21.00 -3.43 -9.18
C PRO A 278 -21.65 -4.31 -8.11
N ASN A 279 -21.04 -5.45 -7.78
CA ASN A 279 -21.62 -6.40 -6.82
C ASN A 279 -21.65 -5.90 -5.37
N VAL A 280 -20.87 -4.86 -5.05
CA VAL A 280 -20.80 -4.25 -3.71
C VAL A 280 -21.27 -2.81 -3.68
N ALA A 281 -21.33 -2.12 -4.83
CA ALA A 281 -21.64 -0.70 -4.91
C ALA A 281 -22.97 -0.32 -4.22
N ASP A 282 -24.04 -1.07 -4.51
CA ASP A 282 -25.38 -0.81 -3.94
C ASP A 282 -25.52 -1.18 -2.45
N ARG A 283 -24.55 -1.93 -1.91
CA ARG A 283 -24.60 -2.44 -0.53
C ARG A 283 -23.64 -1.72 0.39
N LEU A 284 -22.66 -1.01 -0.16
CA LEU A 284 -21.64 -0.33 0.62
C LEU A 284 -22.28 0.79 1.46
N GLN A 285 -22.08 0.73 2.77
CA GLN A 285 -22.59 1.70 3.73
C GLN A 285 -21.42 2.47 4.34
N ALA A 286 -21.66 3.71 4.73
CA ALA A 286 -20.71 4.54 5.44
C ALA A 286 -21.31 5.08 6.74
N TRP A 287 -20.48 5.14 7.77
CA TRP A 287 -20.74 5.87 9.00
C TRP A 287 -19.93 7.15 8.96
N THR A 288 -20.62 8.28 8.92
CA THR A 288 -19.99 9.61 8.92
C THR A 288 -19.52 9.93 10.32
N VAL A 289 -18.21 10.13 10.47
CA VAL A 289 -17.52 10.47 11.72
C VAL A 289 -17.05 11.93 11.64
N THR A 290 -17.37 12.70 12.68
CA THR A 290 -16.93 14.10 12.86
C THR A 290 -16.45 14.34 14.29
N GLU A 291 -15.82 15.49 14.54
CA GLU A 291 -15.38 15.91 15.87
C GLU A 291 -15.96 17.30 16.21
N PRO A 292 -17.22 17.39 16.67
CA PRO A 292 -17.86 18.67 16.99
C PRO A 292 -17.19 19.42 18.15
N GLU A 293 -16.56 18.69 19.07
CA GLU A 293 -15.74 19.23 20.15
C GLU A 293 -14.42 18.44 20.21
N PRO A 294 -13.26 19.08 20.49
CA PRO A 294 -11.97 18.40 20.50
C PRO A 294 -11.97 17.14 21.38
N GLY A 295 -11.63 16.00 20.79
CA GLY A 295 -11.60 14.68 21.43
C GLY A 295 -12.95 13.95 21.52
N VAL A 296 -14.06 14.58 21.11
CA VAL A 296 -15.40 13.99 21.16
C VAL A 296 -15.84 13.62 19.75
N LEU A 297 -15.77 12.33 19.42
CA LEU A 297 -16.25 11.84 18.13
C LEU A 297 -17.78 11.73 18.13
N ASP A 298 -18.39 12.23 17.07
CA ASP A 298 -19.78 11.97 16.72
C ASP A 298 -19.84 11.02 15.52
N VAL A 299 -20.64 9.96 15.64
CA VAL A 299 -20.75 8.90 14.63
C VAL A 299 -22.21 8.79 14.21
N ALA A 300 -22.50 9.23 12.98
CA ALA A 300 -23.85 9.18 12.43
C ALA A 300 -24.31 7.75 12.14
N SER A 301 -25.62 7.57 11.98
CA SER A 301 -26.19 6.30 11.50
C SER A 301 -25.73 6.00 10.07
N ALA A 302 -25.57 4.71 9.76
CA ALA A 302 -25.18 4.24 8.44
C ALA A 302 -26.06 4.80 7.32
N GLU A 303 -25.44 5.20 6.22
CA GLU A 303 -26.11 5.56 4.98
C GLU A 303 -25.37 4.99 3.75
N PRO A 304 -25.98 4.90 2.56
CA PRO A 304 -25.29 4.42 1.37
C PRO A 304 -24.00 5.22 1.10
N PHE A 305 -22.90 4.53 0.83
CA PHE A 305 -21.56 5.15 0.74
C PHE A 305 -21.50 6.34 -0.21
N LEU A 306 -22.05 6.21 -1.42
CA LEU A 306 -22.07 7.29 -2.41
C LEU A 306 -22.84 8.53 -1.94
N VAL A 307 -23.90 8.34 -1.15
CA VAL A 307 -24.68 9.43 -0.57
C VAL A 307 -23.89 10.13 0.53
N ALA A 308 -23.27 9.37 1.44
CA ALA A 308 -22.41 9.92 2.49
C ALA A 308 -21.24 10.71 1.89
N ALA A 309 -20.58 10.12 0.89
CA ALA A 309 -19.45 10.71 0.19
C ALA A 309 -19.83 12.02 -0.50
N ALA A 310 -20.91 12.04 -1.29
CA ALA A 310 -21.35 13.26 -1.97
C ALA A 310 -21.68 14.38 -0.97
N LYS A 311 -22.37 14.07 0.13
CA LYS A 311 -22.67 15.04 1.20
C LYS A 311 -21.40 15.58 1.85
N ALA A 312 -20.47 14.70 2.23
CA ALA A 312 -19.23 15.08 2.90
C ALA A 312 -18.32 15.93 1.99
N MET A 313 -18.29 15.61 0.69
CA MET A 313 -17.55 16.35 -0.35
C MET A 313 -18.25 17.64 -0.79
N GLU A 314 -19.45 17.93 -0.30
CA GLU A 314 -20.28 19.09 -0.68
C GLU A 314 -20.60 19.16 -2.19
N ILE A 315 -20.86 18.00 -2.81
CA ILE A 315 -21.27 17.90 -4.22
C ILE A 315 -22.68 17.33 -4.35
N ASP A 316 -23.36 17.66 -5.45
CA ASP A 316 -24.73 17.18 -5.71
C ASP A 316 -24.78 15.65 -5.85
N THR A 317 -23.80 15.05 -6.51
CA THR A 317 -23.74 13.61 -6.78
C THR A 317 -22.30 13.17 -7.03
N LEU A 318 -21.90 12.05 -6.39
CA LEU A 318 -20.70 11.31 -6.76
C LEU A 318 -21.07 10.26 -7.82
N HIS A 319 -20.56 10.41 -9.03
CA HIS A 319 -20.93 9.58 -10.17
C HIS A 319 -20.16 8.26 -10.17
N GLN A 320 -20.90 7.16 -10.11
CA GLN A 320 -20.36 5.80 -10.23
C GLN A 320 -20.08 5.44 -11.69
N ILE A 321 -18.92 4.83 -11.94
CA ILE A 321 -18.56 4.15 -13.17
C ILE A 321 -18.47 2.64 -12.86
N ASP A 322 -19.32 1.84 -13.49
CA ASP A 322 -19.38 0.40 -13.29
C ASP A 322 -18.30 -0.34 -14.09
N THR A 323 -17.68 -1.37 -13.50
CA THR A 323 -16.72 -2.27 -14.19
C THR A 323 -17.38 -3.42 -14.96
N GLY A 324 -18.61 -3.21 -15.45
CA GLY A 324 -19.35 -4.16 -16.28
C GLY A 324 -20.72 -4.56 -15.72
N LEU A 325 -21.73 -4.65 -16.59
CA LEU A 325 -23.11 -5.02 -16.21
C LEU A 325 -23.36 -6.54 -16.20
N ASP A 326 -22.49 -7.31 -16.86
CA ASP A 326 -22.54 -8.77 -16.85
C ASP A 326 -21.81 -9.30 -15.60
N PRO A 327 -22.48 -10.04 -14.70
CA PRO A 327 -21.89 -10.49 -13.43
C PRO A 327 -20.60 -11.31 -13.61
N VAL A 328 -20.51 -12.13 -14.67
CA VAL A 328 -19.32 -12.97 -14.93
C VAL A 328 -18.14 -12.11 -15.34
N THR A 329 -18.36 -11.12 -16.19
CA THR A 329 -17.33 -10.17 -16.62
C THR A 329 -16.88 -9.29 -15.46
N ALA A 330 -17.82 -8.77 -14.66
CA ALA A 330 -17.51 -7.96 -13.48
C ALA A 330 -16.70 -8.76 -12.44
N GLU A 331 -17.05 -10.03 -12.18
CA GLU A 331 -16.27 -10.89 -11.28
C GLU A 331 -14.85 -11.16 -11.80
N ARG A 332 -14.70 -11.36 -13.12
CA ARG A 332 -13.37 -11.58 -13.73
C ARG A 332 -12.50 -10.33 -13.71
N GLU A 333 -13.04 -9.17 -14.06
CA GLU A 333 -12.28 -7.92 -14.03
C GLU A 333 -12.00 -7.49 -12.58
N GLN A 334 -12.90 -7.74 -11.62
CA GLN A 334 -12.60 -7.57 -10.20
C GLN A 334 -11.45 -8.47 -9.75
N TRP A 335 -11.45 -9.74 -10.17
CA TRP A 335 -10.36 -10.67 -9.90
C TRP A 335 -9.03 -10.19 -10.49
N ASP A 336 -9.07 -9.45 -11.58
CA ASP A 336 -7.94 -8.86 -12.29
C ASP A 336 -7.70 -7.38 -11.91
N ASP A 337 -8.18 -6.95 -10.73
CA ASP A 337 -7.97 -5.63 -10.14
C ASP A 337 -8.46 -4.44 -10.99
N GLY A 338 -9.54 -4.64 -11.76
CA GLY A 338 -10.16 -3.61 -12.62
C GLY A 338 -10.62 -2.35 -11.88
N ASN A 339 -10.98 -2.49 -10.61
CA ASN A 339 -11.39 -1.36 -9.76
C ASN A 339 -10.22 -0.60 -9.13
N ASN A 340 -8.99 -1.11 -9.21
CA ASN A 340 -7.83 -0.55 -8.52
C ASN A 340 -7.01 0.38 -9.43
N THR A 341 -7.66 1.42 -9.95
CA THR A 341 -7.04 2.38 -10.87
C THR A 341 -6.25 3.46 -10.14
N LEU A 342 -5.15 3.94 -10.74
CA LEU A 342 -4.35 5.05 -10.20
C LEU A 342 -4.64 6.34 -10.98
N ALA A 343 -5.31 7.30 -10.37
CA ALA A 343 -5.45 8.63 -10.96
C ALA A 343 -4.10 9.39 -10.98
N LEU A 344 -3.71 9.91 -12.15
CA LEU A 344 -2.53 10.75 -12.35
C LEU A 344 -2.88 12.24 -12.36
N ALA A 345 -4.10 12.57 -12.74
CA ALA A 345 -4.73 13.88 -12.70
C ALA A 345 -6.25 13.67 -12.83
N PRO A 346 -7.10 14.71 -12.64
CA PRO A 346 -8.51 14.58 -12.90
C PRO A 346 -8.75 14.12 -14.33
N ARG A 347 -9.56 13.07 -14.52
CA ARG A 347 -9.87 12.46 -15.82
C ARG A 347 -8.68 11.79 -16.52
N LEU A 348 -7.66 11.38 -15.76
CA LEU A 348 -6.52 10.64 -16.28
C LEU A 348 -6.12 9.55 -15.28
N ALA A 349 -6.28 8.29 -15.65
CA ALA A 349 -6.00 7.16 -14.78
C ALA A 349 -5.16 6.07 -15.47
N VAL A 350 -4.36 5.35 -14.68
CA VAL A 350 -3.67 4.12 -15.09
C VAL A 350 -4.52 2.93 -14.72
N ALA A 351 -4.68 2.00 -15.65
CA ALA A 351 -5.39 0.74 -15.46
C ALA A 351 -4.69 -0.39 -16.22
N TYR A 352 -4.97 -1.65 -15.86
CA TYR A 352 -4.45 -2.78 -16.63
C TYR A 352 -5.15 -2.91 -17.98
N GLU A 353 -4.37 -3.19 -19.02
CA GLU A 353 -4.87 -3.33 -20.41
C GLU A 353 -5.88 -4.46 -20.59
N ARG A 354 -5.81 -5.48 -19.71
CA ARG A 354 -6.67 -6.66 -19.76
C ARG A 354 -8.12 -6.39 -19.34
N ASN A 355 -8.38 -5.30 -18.62
CA ASN A 355 -9.70 -4.92 -18.12
C ASN A 355 -10.42 -4.10 -19.19
N VAL A 356 -10.70 -4.75 -20.32
CA VAL A 356 -11.16 -4.11 -21.56
C VAL A 356 -12.51 -3.40 -21.37
N GLU A 357 -13.46 -4.01 -20.65
CA GLU A 357 -14.78 -3.40 -20.42
C GLU A 357 -14.64 -2.21 -19.48
N THR A 358 -13.94 -2.36 -18.35
CA THR A 358 -13.65 -1.25 -17.44
C THR A 358 -12.98 -0.07 -18.16
N ASN A 359 -11.97 -0.33 -18.99
CA ASN A 359 -11.27 0.71 -19.74
C ASN A 359 -12.19 1.42 -20.75
N ALA A 360 -13.10 0.68 -21.40
CA ALA A 360 -14.10 1.27 -22.29
C ALA A 360 -15.07 2.18 -21.52
N ARG A 361 -15.56 1.74 -20.34
CA ARG A 361 -16.46 2.52 -19.48
C ARG A 361 -15.81 3.80 -18.95
N LEU A 362 -14.55 3.71 -18.54
CA LEU A 362 -13.74 4.87 -18.17
C LEU A 362 -13.66 5.88 -19.32
N ALA A 363 -13.37 5.41 -20.53
CA ALA A 363 -13.30 6.27 -21.72
C ALA A 363 -14.66 6.90 -22.07
N GLU A 364 -15.76 6.15 -21.99
CA GLU A 364 -17.13 6.65 -22.17
C GLU A 364 -17.52 7.72 -21.14
N ALA A 365 -17.05 7.56 -19.90
CA ALA A 365 -17.20 8.54 -18.83
C ALA A 365 -16.23 9.74 -18.97
N GLY A 366 -15.42 9.77 -20.03
CA GLY A 366 -14.52 10.87 -20.35
C GLY A 366 -13.22 10.89 -19.56
N ILE A 367 -12.78 9.72 -19.06
CA ILE A 367 -11.49 9.48 -18.41
C ILE A 367 -10.49 8.98 -19.46
N GLU A 368 -9.34 9.64 -19.59
CA GLU A 368 -8.21 9.12 -20.34
C GLU A 368 -7.58 7.95 -19.59
N VAL A 369 -7.44 6.80 -20.27
CA VAL A 369 -6.87 5.59 -19.68
C VAL A 369 -5.47 5.33 -20.22
N VAL A 370 -4.50 5.28 -19.32
CA VAL A 370 -3.14 4.79 -19.57
C VAL A 370 -3.13 3.29 -19.30
N ALA A 371 -3.32 2.50 -20.36
CA ALA A 371 -3.31 1.05 -20.26
C ALA A 371 -1.88 0.51 -20.11
N ILE A 372 -1.63 -0.27 -19.07
CA ILE A 372 -0.36 -0.97 -18.85
C ILE A 372 -0.55 -2.48 -18.84
N ALA A 373 0.49 -3.23 -19.23
CA ALA A 373 0.51 -4.67 -19.05
C ALA A 373 0.55 -5.02 -17.55
N GLY A 374 -0.15 -6.08 -17.16
CA GLY A 374 -0.22 -6.53 -15.76
C GLY A 374 -0.42 -8.03 -15.64
N SER A 375 0.12 -8.80 -16.60
CA SER A 375 -0.08 -10.25 -16.62
C SER A 375 0.64 -10.93 -15.46
N GLU A 376 1.82 -10.45 -15.09
CA GLU A 376 2.58 -10.95 -13.94
C GLU A 376 2.38 -10.06 -12.71
N LEU A 377 2.24 -8.74 -12.88
CA LEU A 377 2.00 -7.82 -11.75
C LEU A 377 0.68 -8.09 -11.03
N GLY A 378 -0.39 -8.39 -11.78
CA GLY A 378 -1.69 -8.75 -11.21
C GLY A 378 -1.71 -10.10 -10.48
N SER A 379 -0.66 -10.92 -10.60
CA SER A 379 -0.61 -12.23 -9.93
C SER A 379 -0.56 -12.13 -8.39
N GLY A 380 -0.15 -10.97 -7.86
CA GLY A 380 -0.16 -10.68 -6.43
C GLY A 380 -1.49 -10.12 -5.91
N ARG A 381 -2.52 -9.98 -6.76
CA ARG A 381 -3.81 -9.31 -6.46
C ARG A 381 -3.65 -7.86 -6.01
N GLY A 382 -3.23 -7.04 -6.97
CA GLY A 382 -3.17 -5.59 -6.80
C GLY A 382 -3.00 -4.88 -8.14
N GLY A 383 -3.68 -3.74 -8.26
CA GLY A 383 -3.63 -2.88 -9.44
C GLY A 383 -2.55 -1.78 -9.37
N PRO A 384 -2.55 -0.88 -10.36
CA PRO A 384 -1.68 0.29 -10.38
C PRO A 384 -1.73 1.13 -9.08
N ARG A 385 -2.89 1.21 -8.41
CA ARG A 385 -3.01 1.97 -7.15
C ARG A 385 -2.33 1.26 -5.99
N CYS A 386 -2.49 -0.05 -5.84
CA CYS A 386 -1.81 -0.86 -4.82
C CYS A 386 -0.29 -0.79 -4.96
N MET A 387 0.23 -0.78 -6.19
CA MET A 387 1.68 -0.69 -6.45
C MET A 387 2.30 0.68 -6.15
N SER A 388 1.47 1.69 -5.85
CA SER A 388 1.89 3.09 -5.80
C SER A 388 1.56 3.77 -4.48
N CYS A 389 2.55 4.46 -3.90
CA CYS A 389 2.36 5.40 -2.80
C CYS A 389 2.59 6.84 -3.29
N PRO A 390 1.53 7.62 -3.58
CA PRO A 390 1.64 9.04 -3.88
C PRO A 390 2.27 9.79 -2.71
N ILE A 391 3.41 10.42 -2.95
CA ILE A 391 4.10 11.27 -1.98
C ILE A 391 3.67 12.73 -2.15
N SER A 392 3.42 13.17 -3.38
CA SER A 392 3.03 14.54 -3.67
C SER A 392 1.97 14.58 -4.77
N ARG A 393 0.86 15.26 -4.49
CA ARG A 393 -0.20 15.62 -5.44
C ARG A 393 -0.50 17.11 -5.33
N ASP A 394 -0.88 17.72 -6.45
CA ASP A 394 -1.48 19.05 -6.41
C ASP A 394 -2.81 19.00 -5.62
N GLY A 395 -3.13 20.10 -4.93
CA GLY A 395 -4.27 20.21 -4.01
C GLY A 395 -5.64 20.12 -4.65
#